data_AF-A0A4P9UU50-F1
#
_entry.id   AF-A0A4P9UU50-F1
#
_cell.length_a   1.000
_cell.length_b   1.000
_cell.length_c   1.000
_cell.angle_alpha   90.00
_cell.angle_beta   90.00
_cell.angle_gamma   90.00
#
_symmetry.space_group_name_H-M   'P 1'
#
loop_
_entity.id
_entity.type
_entity.pdbx_description
1 polymer ?
#
loop_
_entity_poly.entity_id
_entity_poly.type
_entity_poly.pdbx_seq_one_letter_code
_entity_poly.pdbx_strand_id
1 'polypeptide(L)'
;MPLIATDRIDRMPAPKRRQRGLTLVELTVTLLILTVLATIAIRSTNDLGFQVRYEQTKERLEMIRNAILGNPRLIINGQQAISGFVADMGRLPGSVRDLLQASACIVGGVATQKSLLECESDGGSWTWFDTPCTDDVSTTQIDCSIAGGLWLGWQIHLESGLGYGWRGPYLNVSGNPDGTDTFTDGWGRTGVDKPGTLSIDEAISNYGWELENTPSINDLKIISYGKDQVYDGGSCSNDFNCDFFTQILVSDYQKDIFPGITVKLQGRVFSMDSHCSNASYTTRVDCEAAQGIWYGGCSEGIPGSPSPSYSNKTTCEAASKTWKSCSLAVYTTQTDCEDNDGIWYGEGYGCSDAAYSNKTACKDADASNTWNSCSDKDEETRAGCEATTPASNWFGDGVAGESRLVCLRVYHYSNGSIDTLIPTSTPVIYEDGAIHNLVFDFPVNSLIKTGEARIAIYYQRGVDGCKTTIPYPWESKPQPITIYPRTSLPVINW
;
A
#
# COMPACT_ATOMS: atom_id res chain seq x y z
N MET A 1 -93.21 -6.84 42.43
CA MET A 1 -94.01 -7.65 41.50
C MET A 1 -93.83 -7.09 40.10
N PRO A 2 -93.72 -7.90 39.02
CA PRO A 2 -93.20 -9.28 38.87
C PRO A 2 -91.98 -9.30 37.88
N LEU A 3 -90.98 -10.18 38.01
CA LEU A 3 -90.91 -11.58 37.57
C LEU A 3 -91.44 -11.84 36.15
N ILE A 4 -90.56 -11.92 35.14
CA ILE A 4 -90.80 -12.71 33.92
C ILE A 4 -89.53 -13.51 33.57
N ALA A 5 -89.78 -14.79 33.28
CA ALA A 5 -88.87 -15.90 33.19
C ALA A 5 -87.76 -15.78 32.13
N THR A 6 -86.58 -16.24 32.50
CA THR A 6 -85.52 -16.65 31.56
C THR A 6 -85.96 -17.92 30.86
N ASP A 7 -86.14 -17.84 29.54
CA ASP A 7 -86.41 -18.99 28.69
C ASP A 7 -85.17 -19.90 28.66
N ARG A 8 -85.40 -21.15 29.02
CA ARG A 8 -84.37 -22.18 29.23
C ARG A 8 -84.19 -22.89 27.91
N ILE A 9 -83.21 -22.47 27.11
CA ILE A 9 -82.78 -23.25 25.94
C ILE A 9 -82.16 -24.55 26.46
N ASP A 10 -82.94 -25.62 26.40
CA ASP A 10 -82.49 -26.99 26.62
C ASP A 10 -81.37 -27.32 25.62
N ARG A 11 -80.13 -27.22 26.11
CA ARG A 11 -78.96 -27.79 25.43
C ARG A 11 -79.15 -29.30 25.42
N MET A 12 -79.45 -29.85 24.24
CA MET A 12 -79.36 -31.28 23.98
C MET A 12 -78.02 -31.80 24.53
N PRO A 13 -78.02 -32.90 25.31
CA PRO A 13 -76.79 -33.50 25.77
C PRO A 13 -75.99 -33.97 24.56
N ALA A 14 -74.76 -33.46 24.42
CA ALA A 14 -73.82 -33.93 23.43
C ALA A 14 -73.71 -35.47 23.54
N PRO A 15 -73.74 -36.22 22.42
CA PRO A 15 -73.66 -37.67 22.46
C PRO A 15 -72.41 -38.09 23.22
N LYS A 16 -72.61 -38.89 24.28
CA LYS A 16 -71.57 -39.43 25.15
C LYS A 16 -70.62 -40.25 24.27
N ARG A 17 -69.51 -39.66 23.82
CA ARG A 17 -68.46 -40.37 23.08
C ARG A 17 -68.02 -41.54 23.96
N ARG A 18 -68.31 -42.77 23.51
CA ARG A 18 -67.72 -43.97 24.11
C ARG A 18 -66.21 -43.84 23.95
N GLN A 19 -65.50 -43.58 25.05
CA GLN A 19 -64.05 -43.73 25.07
C GLN A 19 -63.77 -45.22 24.87
N ARG A 20 -63.42 -45.60 23.64
CA ARG A 20 -62.81 -46.90 23.38
C ARG A 20 -61.42 -46.84 24.01
N GLY A 21 -61.22 -47.57 25.10
CA GLY A 21 -59.89 -47.75 25.68
C GLY A 21 -58.99 -48.41 24.63
N LEU A 22 -57.79 -47.86 24.44
CA LEU A 22 -56.76 -48.45 23.59
C LEU A 22 -56.49 -49.87 24.08
N THR A 23 -56.48 -50.83 23.16
CA THR A 23 -56.07 -52.20 23.52
C THR A 23 -54.58 -52.22 23.83
N LEU A 24 -54.14 -53.13 24.71
CA LEU A 24 -52.72 -53.26 25.06
C LEU A 24 -51.85 -53.39 23.80
N VAL A 25 -52.33 -54.10 22.78
CA VAL A 25 -51.66 -54.29 21.49
C VAL A 25 -51.55 -52.98 20.69
N GLU A 26 -52.58 -52.15 20.71
CA GLU A 26 -52.56 -50.85 20.03
C GLU A 26 -51.58 -49.88 20.68
N LEU A 27 -51.48 -49.92 22.01
CA LEU A 27 -50.51 -49.15 22.77
C LEU A 27 -49.07 -49.64 22.54
N THR A 28 -48.84 -50.96 22.46
CA THR A 28 -47.49 -51.48 22.17
C THR A 28 -47.05 -51.21 20.73
N VAL A 29 -47.95 -51.34 19.74
CA VAL A 29 -47.65 -51.04 18.33
C VAL A 29 -47.36 -49.56 18.12
N THR A 30 -48.16 -48.67 18.72
CA THR A 30 -47.92 -47.22 18.63
C THR A 30 -46.59 -46.82 19.26
N LEU A 31 -46.25 -47.35 20.44
CA LEU A 31 -44.94 -47.12 21.05
C LEU A 31 -43.80 -47.64 20.17
N LEU A 32 -43.93 -48.81 19.55
CA LEU A 32 -42.91 -49.36 18.65
C LEU A 32 -42.73 -48.49 17.40
N ILE A 33 -43.81 -47.97 16.82
CA ILE A 33 -43.73 -47.08 15.66
C ILE A 33 -43.07 -45.75 16.07
N LEU A 34 -43.44 -45.18 17.22
CA LEU A 34 -42.87 -43.93 17.71
C LEU A 34 -41.37 -44.05 18.01
N THR A 35 -40.91 -45.16 18.57
CA THR A 35 -39.47 -45.37 18.84
C THR A 35 -38.66 -45.49 17.55
N VAL A 36 -39.19 -46.19 16.54
CA VAL A 36 -38.54 -46.30 15.22
C VAL A 36 -38.46 -44.93 14.54
N LEU A 37 -39.57 -44.18 14.50
CA LEU A 37 -39.60 -42.84 13.90
C LEU A 37 -38.68 -41.86 14.64
N ALA A 38 -38.68 -41.88 15.97
CA ALA A 38 -37.78 -41.05 16.78
C ALA A 38 -36.31 -41.38 16.49
N THR A 39 -35.97 -42.67 16.35
CA THR A 39 -34.59 -43.09 16.04
C THR A 39 -34.12 -42.58 14.67
N ILE A 40 -35.00 -42.66 13.66
CA ILE A 40 -34.70 -42.14 12.30
C ILE A 40 -34.53 -40.62 12.34
N ALA A 41 -35.43 -39.91 13.04
CA ALA A 41 -35.35 -38.46 13.17
C ALA A 41 -34.04 -38.02 13.86
N ILE A 42 -33.65 -38.66 14.97
CA ILE A 42 -32.42 -38.34 15.71
C ILE A 42 -31.17 -38.53 14.84
N ARG A 43 -31.09 -39.64 14.08
CA ARG A 43 -29.95 -39.88 13.17
C ARG A 43 -29.88 -38.80 12.09
N SER A 44 -31.02 -38.44 11.49
CA SER A 44 -31.07 -37.38 10.47
C SER A 44 -30.71 -36.00 11.01
N THR A 45 -31.03 -35.67 12.28
CA THR A 45 -30.71 -34.36 12.86
C THR A 45 -29.22 -34.20 13.19
N ASN A 46 -28.51 -35.30 13.49
CA ASN A 46 -27.08 -35.25 13.79
C ASN A 46 -26.26 -34.87 12.56
N ASP A 47 -26.57 -35.44 11.40
CA ASP A 47 -25.87 -35.14 10.14
C ASP A 47 -26.11 -33.68 9.69
N LEU A 48 -27.32 -33.15 9.93
CA LEU A 48 -27.61 -31.73 9.71
C LEU A 48 -26.76 -30.84 10.62
N GLY A 49 -26.60 -31.22 11.89
CA GLY A 49 -25.75 -30.49 12.83
C GLY A 49 -24.29 -30.44 12.37
N PHE A 50 -23.75 -31.55 11.87
CA PHE A 50 -22.37 -31.59 11.36
C PHE A 50 -22.20 -30.78 10.08
N GLN A 51 -23.16 -30.83 9.16
CA GLN A 51 -23.12 -30.00 7.96
C GLN A 51 -23.13 -28.51 8.30
N VAL A 52 -23.96 -28.08 9.26
CA VAL A 52 -24.01 -26.67 9.68
C VAL A 52 -22.65 -26.21 10.23
N ARG A 53 -22.00 -27.02 11.05
CA ARG A 53 -20.67 -26.71 11.60
C ARG A 53 -19.60 -26.64 10.52
N TYR A 54 -19.65 -27.57 9.56
CA TYR A 54 -18.75 -27.57 8.42
C TYR A 54 -18.88 -26.30 7.57
N GLU A 55 -20.11 -25.89 7.23
CA GLU A 55 -20.34 -24.65 6.48
C GLU A 55 -19.93 -23.41 7.28
N GLN A 56 -20.16 -23.39 8.60
CA GLN A 56 -19.68 -22.31 9.48
C GLN A 56 -18.15 -22.22 9.49
N THR A 57 -17.43 -23.34 9.60
CA THR A 57 -15.96 -23.36 9.53
C THR A 57 -15.47 -22.80 8.20
N LYS A 58 -16.09 -23.22 7.09
CA LYS A 58 -15.75 -22.74 5.75
C LYS A 58 -15.97 -21.23 5.62
N GLU A 59 -17.11 -20.73 6.09
CA GLU A 59 -17.40 -19.30 6.09
C GLU A 59 -16.36 -18.51 6.92
N ARG A 60 -16.01 -18.99 8.12
CA ARG A 60 -15.02 -18.34 8.98
C ARG A 60 -13.60 -18.36 8.40
N LEU A 61 -13.18 -19.44 7.72
CA LEU A 61 -11.89 -19.47 7.01
C LEU A 61 -11.85 -18.44 5.87
N GLU A 62 -12.94 -18.31 5.12
CA GLU A 62 -13.04 -17.28 4.09
C GLU A 62 -13.01 -15.87 4.70
N MET A 63 -13.61 -15.65 5.87
CA MET A 63 -13.48 -14.38 6.61
C MET A 63 -12.01 -14.11 6.98
N ILE A 64 -11.29 -15.09 7.54
CA ILE A 64 -9.85 -14.94 7.86
C ILE A 64 -9.05 -14.63 6.60
N ARG A 65 -9.26 -15.39 5.51
CA ARG A 65 -8.57 -15.17 4.23
C ARG A 65 -8.80 -13.76 3.70
N ASN A 66 -10.05 -13.30 3.70
CA ASN A 66 -10.41 -11.96 3.24
C ASN A 66 -9.90 -10.85 4.17
N ALA A 67 -9.78 -11.10 5.48
CA ALA A 67 -9.16 -10.16 6.41
C ALA A 67 -7.64 -10.01 6.14
N ILE A 68 -6.98 -11.09 5.73
CA ILE A 68 -5.54 -11.08 5.42
C ILE A 68 -5.25 -10.43 4.07
N LEU A 69 -5.95 -10.86 3.02
CA LEU A 69 -5.68 -10.48 1.62
C LEU A 69 -6.55 -9.31 1.12
N GLY A 70 -7.60 -8.96 1.85
CA GLY A 70 -8.68 -8.12 1.35
C GLY A 70 -9.74 -8.90 0.56
N ASN A 71 -10.81 -8.22 0.21
CA ASN A 71 -11.87 -8.80 -0.62
C ASN A 71 -11.61 -8.50 -2.11
N PRO A 72 -11.14 -9.48 -2.92
CA PRO A 72 -10.82 -9.25 -4.33
C PRO A 72 -12.04 -8.97 -5.21
N ARG A 73 -13.26 -9.18 -4.69
CA ARG A 73 -14.53 -8.90 -5.39
C ARG A 73 -14.99 -7.46 -5.23
N LEU A 74 -14.43 -6.71 -4.28
CA LEU A 74 -14.79 -5.31 -4.09
C LEU A 74 -14.10 -4.50 -5.18
N ILE A 75 -14.89 -3.91 -6.08
CA ILE A 75 -14.41 -3.02 -7.13
C ILE A 75 -15.00 -1.64 -6.84
N ILE A 76 -14.13 -0.65 -6.61
CA ILE A 76 -14.50 0.75 -6.39
C ILE A 76 -13.99 1.54 -7.60
N ASN A 77 -14.89 2.25 -8.30
CA ASN A 77 -14.55 3.03 -9.50
C ASN A 77 -13.83 2.23 -10.60
N GLY A 78 -14.15 0.95 -10.76
CA GLY A 78 -13.55 0.08 -11.77
C GLY A 78 -12.16 -0.47 -11.40
N GLN A 79 -11.62 -0.13 -10.24
CA GLN A 79 -10.40 -0.71 -9.67
C GLN A 79 -10.77 -1.63 -8.51
N GLN A 80 -10.05 -2.74 -8.35
CA GLN A 80 -10.20 -3.55 -7.14
C GLN A 80 -9.88 -2.68 -5.91
N ALA A 81 -10.57 -2.90 -4.80
CA ALA A 81 -10.21 -2.26 -3.56
C ALA A 81 -9.07 -3.07 -2.93
N ILE A 82 -7.92 -2.43 -2.69
CA ILE A 82 -6.90 -3.02 -1.84
C ILE A 82 -7.26 -2.73 -0.40
N SER A 83 -7.39 -3.79 0.38
CA SER A 83 -7.63 -3.76 1.81
C SER A 83 -7.01 -5.00 2.44
N GLY A 84 -6.94 -5.04 3.77
CA GLY A 84 -6.56 -6.24 4.51
C GLY A 84 -5.17 -6.14 5.11
N PHE A 85 -4.89 -7.07 6.01
CA PHE A 85 -3.72 -7.04 6.87
C PHE A 85 -2.41 -6.92 6.09
N VAL A 86 -2.22 -7.69 5.02
CA VAL A 86 -0.96 -7.68 4.27
C VAL A 86 -0.74 -6.35 3.55
N ALA A 87 -1.80 -5.72 3.06
CA ALA A 87 -1.74 -4.45 2.36
C ALA A 87 -1.25 -3.29 3.24
N ASP A 88 -1.61 -3.35 4.52
CA ASP A 88 -1.33 -2.29 5.48
C ASP A 88 -0.05 -2.59 6.30
N MET A 89 0.17 -3.86 6.64
CA MET A 89 1.27 -4.30 7.50
C MET A 89 2.51 -4.80 6.74
N GLY A 90 2.42 -5.06 5.43
CA GLY A 90 3.55 -5.54 4.63
C GLY A 90 4.07 -6.93 5.03
N ARG A 91 3.30 -7.70 5.82
CA ARG A 91 3.63 -9.04 6.32
C ARG A 91 2.36 -9.88 6.52
N LEU A 92 2.51 -11.19 6.63
CA LEU A 92 1.43 -12.08 7.08
C LEU A 92 1.20 -11.91 8.61
N PRO A 93 -0.01 -12.17 9.10
CA PRO A 93 -0.27 -12.15 10.54
C PRO A 93 0.49 -13.29 11.23
N GLY A 94 0.94 -13.06 12.46
CA GLY A 94 1.50 -14.11 13.31
C GLY A 94 0.43 -14.99 13.94
N SER A 95 -0.79 -14.48 14.07
CA SER A 95 -1.91 -15.14 14.73
C SER A 95 -3.25 -14.65 14.19
N VAL A 96 -4.35 -15.35 14.46
CA VAL A 96 -5.70 -14.82 14.14
C VAL A 96 -5.99 -13.51 14.89
N ARG A 97 -5.43 -13.35 16.09
CA ARG A 97 -5.59 -12.15 16.93
C ARG A 97 -4.95 -10.89 16.33
N ASP A 98 -3.92 -11.01 15.48
CA ASP A 98 -3.38 -9.88 14.70
C ASP A 98 -4.44 -9.23 13.78
N LEU A 99 -5.48 -9.98 13.43
CA LEU A 99 -6.59 -9.48 12.62
C LEU A 99 -7.62 -8.72 13.45
N LEU A 100 -7.52 -8.74 14.78
CA LEU A 100 -8.44 -8.09 15.72
C LEU A 100 -7.80 -6.91 16.44
N GLN A 101 -6.52 -6.99 16.77
CA GLN A 101 -5.79 -5.98 17.55
C GLN A 101 -4.46 -5.63 16.89
N ALA A 102 -3.95 -4.43 17.21
CA ALA A 102 -2.60 -4.06 16.84
C ALA A 102 -1.61 -4.95 17.59
N SER A 103 -0.51 -5.33 16.93
CA SER A 103 0.52 -6.17 17.54
C SER A 103 1.91 -5.72 17.17
N ALA A 104 2.86 -6.02 18.05
CA ALA A 104 4.27 -5.75 17.85
C ALA A 104 5.14 -6.88 18.44
N CYS A 105 6.36 -6.96 17.92
CA CYS A 105 7.41 -7.80 18.48
C CYS A 105 8.22 -7.01 19.51
N ILE A 106 8.33 -7.51 20.73
CA ILE A 106 9.11 -6.90 21.82
C ILE A 106 10.46 -7.60 21.94
N VAL A 107 11.53 -6.95 21.50
CA VAL A 107 12.91 -7.46 21.60
C VAL A 107 13.67 -6.61 22.61
N GLY A 108 14.14 -7.21 23.72
CA GLY A 108 14.88 -6.47 24.73
C GLY A 108 14.13 -5.27 25.35
N GLY A 109 12.80 -5.36 25.41
CA GLY A 109 11.92 -4.27 25.88
C GLY A 109 11.61 -3.19 24.82
N VAL A 110 12.09 -3.34 23.59
CA VAL A 110 11.81 -2.41 22.48
C VAL A 110 10.80 -3.04 21.53
N ALA A 111 9.73 -2.31 21.24
CA ALA A 111 8.74 -2.74 20.27
C ALA A 111 9.22 -2.53 18.83
N THR A 112 8.95 -3.50 17.96
CA THR A 112 9.31 -3.50 16.54
C THR A 112 8.18 -4.12 15.71
N GLN A 113 8.08 -3.73 14.43
CA GLN A 113 7.03 -4.19 13.51
C GLN A 113 7.53 -5.30 12.59
N LYS A 114 8.05 -6.39 13.15
CA LYS A 114 8.58 -7.53 12.37
C LYS A 114 7.55 -8.63 12.15
N SER A 115 7.86 -9.56 11.26
CA SER A 115 7.14 -10.81 11.09
C SER A 115 7.33 -11.69 12.32
N LEU A 116 6.41 -12.63 12.54
CA LEU A 116 6.50 -13.56 13.67
C LEU A 116 7.83 -14.33 13.67
N LEU A 117 8.24 -14.83 12.50
CA LEU A 117 9.48 -15.59 12.35
C LEU A 117 10.72 -14.77 12.73
N GLU A 118 10.79 -13.52 12.27
CA GLU A 118 11.91 -12.64 12.61
C GLU A 118 11.88 -12.21 14.07
N CYS A 119 10.68 -12.03 14.64
CA CYS A 119 10.53 -11.76 16.05
C CYS A 119 11.12 -12.88 16.89
N GLU A 120 10.74 -14.13 16.59
CA GLU A 120 11.24 -15.31 17.29
C GLU A 120 12.75 -15.50 17.09
N SER A 121 13.27 -15.26 15.88
CA SER A 121 14.71 -15.37 15.62
C SER A 121 15.55 -14.35 16.40
N ASP A 122 14.97 -13.18 16.68
CA ASP A 122 15.61 -12.14 17.48
C ASP A 122 15.43 -12.35 18.99
N GLY A 123 14.76 -13.43 19.40
CA GLY A 123 14.42 -13.69 20.80
C GLY A 123 13.36 -12.73 21.35
N GLY A 124 12.53 -12.17 20.47
CA GLY A 124 11.43 -11.28 20.83
C GLY A 124 10.20 -12.02 21.32
N SER A 125 9.35 -11.30 22.05
CA SER A 125 8.02 -11.75 22.47
C SER A 125 6.96 -11.04 21.66
N TRP A 126 5.99 -11.77 21.13
CA TRP A 126 4.83 -11.17 20.46
C TRP A 126 3.86 -10.58 21.48
N THR A 127 3.29 -9.40 21.22
CA THR A 127 2.36 -8.73 22.14
C THR A 127 1.29 -7.96 21.36
N TRP A 128 0.06 -7.98 21.88
CA TRP A 128 -1.10 -7.27 21.34
C TRP A 128 -1.48 -6.09 22.23
N PHE A 129 -2.07 -5.08 21.61
CA PHE A 129 -2.44 -3.82 22.25
C PHE A 129 -3.90 -3.47 21.89
N ASP A 130 -4.63 -2.96 22.87
CA ASP A 130 -5.99 -2.43 22.76
C ASP A 130 -6.04 -1.12 21.99
N THR A 131 -4.94 -0.35 22.02
CA THR A 131 -4.77 0.86 21.21
C THR A 131 -3.70 0.68 20.14
N PRO A 132 -3.67 1.53 19.10
CA PRO A 132 -2.59 1.52 18.12
C PRO A 132 -1.25 2.07 18.66
N CYS A 133 -1.02 2.04 19.96
CA CYS A 133 0.22 2.43 20.62
C CYS A 133 0.71 1.34 21.57
N THR A 134 2.02 1.17 21.67
CA THR A 134 2.60 0.15 22.56
C THR A 134 2.55 0.50 24.05
N ASP A 135 2.06 1.69 24.41
CA ASP A 135 1.76 2.04 25.80
C ASP A 135 0.37 1.57 26.25
N ASP A 136 -0.42 1.02 25.31
CA ASP A 136 -1.78 0.49 25.49
C ASP A 136 -2.82 1.51 26.00
N VAL A 137 -2.49 2.81 25.94
CA VAL A 137 -3.32 3.90 26.48
C VAL A 137 -3.55 4.98 25.43
N SER A 138 -2.50 5.34 24.70
CA SER A 138 -2.54 6.43 23.72
C SER A 138 -3.32 6.02 22.48
N THR A 139 -4.25 6.86 22.06
CA THR A 139 -5.08 6.64 20.86
C THR A 139 -4.66 7.52 19.67
N THR A 140 -3.66 8.37 19.86
CA THR A 140 -3.10 9.23 18.80
C THR A 140 -1.59 9.03 18.68
N GLN A 141 -1.06 9.23 17.47
CA GLN A 141 0.36 9.10 17.19
C GLN A 141 1.22 10.07 18.02
N ILE A 142 0.71 11.29 18.24
CA ILE A 142 1.44 12.34 18.97
C ILE A 142 1.55 11.94 20.44
N ASP A 143 0.45 11.57 21.09
CA ASP A 143 0.44 11.19 22.51
C ASP A 143 1.29 9.95 22.75
N CYS A 144 1.20 8.97 21.85
CA CYS A 144 2.01 7.76 21.86
C CYS A 144 3.51 8.08 21.86
N SER A 145 3.94 8.98 20.97
CA SER A 145 5.33 9.38 20.85
C SER A 145 5.82 10.15 22.08
N ILE A 146 4.98 11.00 22.69
CA ILE A 146 5.29 11.72 23.93
C ILE A 146 5.43 10.77 25.11
N ALA A 147 4.60 9.73 25.17
CA ALA A 147 4.68 8.67 26.18
C ALA A 147 5.89 7.72 25.99
N GLY A 148 6.63 7.86 24.89
CA GLY A 148 7.75 6.98 24.54
C GLY A 148 7.31 5.64 23.95
N GLY A 149 6.03 5.51 23.56
CA GLY A 149 5.51 4.35 22.86
C GLY A 149 5.80 4.39 21.35
N LEU A 150 5.75 3.22 20.72
CA LEU A 150 5.77 3.08 19.27
C LEU A 150 4.33 3.14 18.74
N TRP A 151 4.09 4.03 17.77
CA TRP A 151 2.82 4.07 17.05
C TRP A 151 2.74 2.92 16.05
N LEU A 152 1.75 2.03 16.25
CA LEU A 152 1.47 0.88 15.40
C LEU A 152 0.36 1.16 14.38
N GLY A 153 -0.45 2.19 14.63
CA GLY A 153 -1.55 2.57 13.77
C GLY A 153 -1.11 3.09 12.41
N TRP A 154 -2.11 3.35 11.57
CA TRP A 154 -1.91 3.96 10.27
C TRP A 154 -1.15 5.29 10.34
N GLN A 155 -0.15 5.45 9.48
CA GLN A 155 0.66 6.66 9.35
C GLN A 155 1.17 6.83 7.92
N ILE A 156 1.74 8.00 7.63
CA ILE A 156 2.29 8.34 6.31
C ILE A 156 3.78 8.61 6.45
N HIS A 157 4.59 7.97 5.63
CA HIS A 157 6.01 8.25 5.51
C HIS A 157 6.23 9.61 4.87
N LEU A 158 6.96 10.49 5.56
CA LEU A 158 7.10 11.88 5.14
C LEU A 158 7.85 12.04 3.81
N GLU A 159 8.86 11.22 3.56
CA GLU A 159 9.66 11.32 2.32
C GLU A 159 8.92 10.76 1.10
N SER A 160 8.33 9.56 1.23
CA SER A 160 7.72 8.87 0.08
C SER A 160 6.22 9.16 -0.07
N GLY A 161 5.57 9.72 0.95
CA GLY A 161 4.11 9.82 1.02
C GLY A 161 3.40 8.47 1.13
N LEU A 162 4.15 7.38 1.33
CA LEU A 162 3.60 6.03 1.45
C LEU A 162 2.88 5.88 2.77
N GLY A 163 1.64 5.43 2.72
CA GLY A 163 0.91 5.06 3.92
C GLY A 163 1.21 3.63 4.36
N TYR A 164 1.32 3.41 5.67
CA TYR A 164 1.56 2.08 6.25
C TYR A 164 1.07 1.98 7.71
N GLY A 165 1.06 0.77 8.25
CA GLY A 165 0.71 0.50 9.65
C GLY A 165 -0.72 0.01 9.82
N TRP A 166 -1.09 -0.32 11.04
CA TRP A 166 -2.35 -1.01 11.33
C TRP A 166 -3.56 -0.10 11.11
N ARG A 167 -4.44 -0.51 10.17
CA ARG A 167 -5.75 0.12 9.91
C ARG A 167 -6.93 -0.70 10.42
N GLY A 168 -6.66 -1.89 10.98
CA GLY A 168 -7.65 -2.84 11.47
C GLY A 168 -8.37 -2.37 12.74
N PRO A 169 -9.33 -3.12 13.32
CA PRO A 169 -9.53 -4.57 13.17
C PRO A 169 -9.92 -4.97 11.74
N TYR A 170 -9.35 -6.07 11.25
CA TYR A 170 -9.62 -6.65 9.92
C TYR A 170 -10.68 -7.76 9.97
N LEU A 171 -10.88 -8.36 11.14
CA LEU A 171 -12.02 -9.23 11.44
C LEU A 171 -12.99 -8.49 12.37
N ASN A 172 -14.28 -8.54 12.04
CA ASN A 172 -15.33 -8.01 12.89
C ASN A 172 -15.87 -9.13 13.78
N VAL A 173 -15.65 -9.00 15.08
CA VAL A 173 -16.15 -9.92 16.11
C VAL A 173 -16.92 -9.13 17.16
N SER A 174 -17.89 -9.78 17.82
CA SER A 174 -18.66 -9.18 18.90
C SER A 174 -18.08 -9.44 20.30
N GLY A 175 -17.08 -10.33 20.41
CA GLY A 175 -16.44 -10.72 21.67
C GLY A 175 -15.21 -9.89 22.02
N ASN A 176 -14.71 -10.03 23.26
CA ASN A 176 -13.43 -9.45 23.67
C ASN A 176 -12.28 -10.24 23.01
N PRO A 177 -11.33 -9.62 22.27
CA PRO A 177 -10.16 -10.31 21.73
C PRO A 177 -9.34 -11.14 22.74
N ASP A 178 -9.43 -10.85 24.04
CA ASP A 178 -8.80 -11.65 25.11
C ASP A 178 -9.51 -12.99 25.41
N GLY A 179 -10.71 -13.20 24.88
CA GLY A 179 -11.47 -14.45 25.07
C GLY A 179 -10.91 -15.59 24.23
N THR A 180 -10.73 -16.77 24.80
CA THR A 180 -10.22 -17.96 24.07
C THR A 180 -11.19 -18.50 23.02
N ASP A 181 -12.44 -18.03 23.02
CA ASP A 181 -13.53 -18.44 22.15
C ASP A 181 -14.06 -17.33 21.22
N THR A 182 -13.36 -16.19 21.14
CA THR A 182 -13.84 -15.00 20.43
C THR A 182 -14.06 -15.22 18.94
N PHE A 183 -13.26 -16.07 18.31
CA PHE A 183 -13.40 -16.41 16.90
C PHE A 183 -13.07 -17.87 16.61
N THR A 184 -13.83 -18.80 17.18
CA THR A 184 -13.64 -20.25 17.01
C THR A 184 -13.98 -20.76 15.60
N ASP A 185 -13.86 -22.06 15.35
CA ASP A 185 -14.46 -22.71 14.18
C ASP A 185 -15.91 -23.17 14.45
N GLY A 186 -16.55 -23.86 13.51
CA GLY A 186 -17.89 -24.44 13.71
C GLY A 186 -17.91 -25.63 14.67
N TRP A 187 -16.76 -26.26 14.93
CA TRP A 187 -16.63 -27.37 15.86
C TRP A 187 -16.56 -26.92 17.32
N GLY A 188 -16.25 -25.64 17.53
CA GLY A 188 -16.19 -25.00 18.84
C GLY A 188 -14.86 -25.25 19.54
N ARG A 189 -13.81 -25.56 18.78
CA ARG A 189 -12.46 -25.67 19.32
C ARG A 189 -12.03 -24.30 19.81
N THR A 190 -11.56 -24.24 21.05
CA THR A 190 -11.01 -23.01 21.63
C THR A 190 -9.50 -23.09 21.70
N GLY A 191 -8.87 -21.96 22.00
CA GLY A 191 -7.43 -21.90 22.22
C GLY A 191 -6.88 -22.89 23.25
N VAL A 192 -7.67 -23.17 24.30
CA VAL A 192 -7.26 -24.09 25.38
C VAL A 192 -7.38 -25.56 25.00
N ASP A 193 -8.10 -25.88 23.92
CA ASP A 193 -8.30 -27.25 23.44
C ASP A 193 -7.15 -27.72 22.52
N LYS A 194 -6.12 -26.88 22.28
CA LYS A 194 -4.95 -27.28 21.51
C LYS A 194 -4.04 -28.20 22.35
N PRO A 195 -3.75 -29.44 21.89
CA PRO A 195 -2.82 -30.33 22.58
C PRO A 195 -1.44 -29.68 22.69
N GLY A 196 -0.91 -29.56 23.91
CA GLY A 196 0.39 -28.94 24.14
C GLY A 196 0.38 -27.41 24.24
N THR A 197 -0.78 -26.77 24.39
CA THR A 197 -0.85 -25.34 24.74
C THR A 197 -0.25 -25.12 26.13
N LEU A 198 0.89 -24.43 26.20
CA LEU A 198 1.66 -24.27 27.43
C LEU A 198 1.36 -22.97 28.18
N SER A 199 0.66 -22.01 27.54
CA SER A 199 0.30 -20.72 28.14
C SER A 199 -1.08 -20.22 27.69
N ILE A 200 -1.70 -19.36 28.51
CA ILE A 200 -2.97 -18.69 28.18
C ILE A 200 -2.82 -17.78 26.94
N ASP A 201 -1.64 -17.18 26.75
CA ASP A 201 -1.38 -16.24 25.66
C ASP A 201 -1.38 -16.96 24.30
N GLU A 202 -0.82 -18.17 24.26
CA GLU A 202 -0.86 -19.02 23.07
C GLU A 202 -2.31 -19.44 22.74
N ALA A 203 -3.11 -19.78 23.76
CA ALA A 203 -4.52 -20.11 23.59
C ALA A 203 -5.32 -18.94 22.97
N ILE A 204 -5.14 -17.73 23.50
CA ILE A 204 -5.93 -16.56 23.08
C ILE A 204 -5.54 -16.08 21.67
N SER A 205 -4.29 -16.31 21.25
CA SER A 205 -3.78 -15.79 19.97
C SER A 205 -4.50 -16.32 18.72
N ASN A 206 -4.97 -17.57 18.73
CA ASN A 206 -5.51 -18.22 17.53
C ASN A 206 -6.94 -18.76 17.68
N TYR A 207 -7.59 -18.63 18.84
CA TYR A 207 -9.00 -19.01 19.04
C TYR A 207 -9.35 -20.45 18.58
N GLY A 208 -8.40 -21.39 18.68
CA GLY A 208 -8.59 -22.79 18.26
C GLY A 208 -8.20 -23.11 16.81
N TRP A 209 -7.87 -22.11 16.00
CA TRP A 209 -7.28 -22.30 14.66
C TRP A 209 -5.81 -22.72 14.78
N GLU A 210 -5.36 -23.60 13.88
CA GLU A 210 -3.93 -23.92 13.75
C GLU A 210 -3.35 -23.13 12.58
N LEU A 211 -2.27 -22.39 12.83
CA LEU A 211 -1.55 -21.61 11.82
C LEU A 211 -0.18 -22.25 11.59
N GLU A 212 0.02 -22.75 10.37
CA GLU A 212 1.30 -23.27 9.92
C GLU A 212 1.93 -22.26 8.96
N ASN A 213 2.92 -21.54 9.46
CA ASN A 213 3.82 -20.75 8.61
C ASN A 213 4.86 -21.70 8.02
N THR A 214 5.01 -21.71 6.69
CA THR A 214 6.04 -22.53 6.03
C THR A 214 7.21 -21.61 5.67
N PRO A 215 8.28 -21.52 6.49
CA PRO A 215 9.26 -20.43 6.41
C PRO A 215 10.07 -20.43 5.11
N SER A 216 10.28 -21.61 4.53
CA SER A 216 11.06 -21.78 3.29
C SER A 216 10.36 -21.20 2.05
N ILE A 217 9.05 -21.04 2.09
CA ILE A 217 8.24 -20.54 0.96
C ILE A 217 7.37 -19.35 1.33
N ASN A 218 7.34 -18.91 2.60
CA ASN A 218 6.58 -17.76 3.10
C ASN A 218 5.05 -17.85 2.82
N ASP A 219 4.52 -19.07 2.90
CA ASP A 219 3.09 -19.37 2.82
C ASP A 219 2.50 -19.51 4.23
N LEU A 220 1.22 -19.19 4.37
CA LEU A 220 0.44 -19.37 5.60
C LEU A 220 -0.71 -20.32 5.35
N LYS A 221 -0.76 -21.43 6.08
CA LYS A 221 -1.88 -22.37 6.10
C LYS A 221 -2.64 -22.21 7.42
N ILE A 222 -3.96 -22.04 7.33
CA ILE A 222 -4.86 -21.91 8.48
C ILE A 222 -5.80 -23.09 8.46
N ILE A 223 -5.89 -23.81 9.59
CA ILE A 223 -6.51 -25.13 9.69
C ILE A 223 -7.53 -25.12 10.83
N SER A 224 -8.73 -25.61 10.55
CA SER A 224 -9.71 -26.04 11.55
C SER A 224 -9.70 -27.56 11.61
N TYR A 225 -9.74 -28.09 12.82
CA TYR A 225 -9.73 -29.52 13.02
C TYR A 225 -11.11 -30.07 12.75
N GLY A 226 -11.18 -31.31 12.27
CA GLY A 226 -12.45 -31.98 12.08
C GLY A 226 -13.21 -32.22 13.40
N LYS A 227 -14.34 -32.89 13.27
CA LYS A 227 -15.19 -33.33 14.39
C LYS A 227 -14.43 -34.12 15.45
N ASP A 228 -13.42 -34.88 15.06
CA ASP A 228 -12.64 -35.72 15.96
C ASP A 228 -11.62 -34.93 16.79
N GLN A 229 -11.39 -33.65 16.45
CA GLN A 229 -10.45 -32.75 17.10
C GLN A 229 -9.01 -33.28 17.05
N VAL A 230 -8.66 -34.04 16.01
CA VAL A 230 -7.32 -34.57 15.80
C VAL A 230 -6.76 -33.99 14.51
N TYR A 231 -5.49 -33.59 14.55
CA TYR A 231 -4.78 -33.15 13.34
C TYR A 231 -4.53 -34.35 12.43
N ASP A 232 -5.12 -34.33 11.23
CA ASP A 232 -4.93 -35.36 10.20
C ASP A 232 -4.31 -34.80 8.91
N GLY A 233 -4.17 -33.47 8.82
CA GLY A 233 -3.34 -32.78 7.83
C GLY A 233 -3.93 -32.73 6.42
N GLY A 234 -5.18 -33.16 6.20
CA GLY A 234 -5.75 -33.30 4.86
C GLY A 234 -7.23 -32.94 4.75
N SER A 235 -7.66 -32.48 3.56
CA SER A 235 -9.08 -32.25 3.28
C SER A 235 -9.72 -33.49 2.65
N CYS A 236 -10.78 -34.00 3.29
CA CYS A 236 -11.64 -35.04 2.72
C CYS A 236 -12.98 -34.45 2.31
N SER A 237 -13.47 -34.80 1.13
CA SER A 237 -14.72 -34.23 0.61
C SER A 237 -16.00 -34.70 1.31
N ASN A 238 -15.95 -35.77 2.12
CA ASN A 238 -17.16 -36.39 2.69
C ASN A 238 -16.98 -36.97 4.11
N ASP A 239 -15.94 -36.60 4.85
CA ASP A 239 -15.75 -37.03 6.23
C ASP A 239 -15.60 -35.82 7.13
N PHE A 240 -16.54 -35.65 8.07
CA PHE A 240 -16.53 -34.56 9.03
C PHE A 240 -15.39 -34.68 10.04
N ASN A 241 -14.73 -35.83 10.16
CA ASN A 241 -13.55 -35.98 11.00
C ASN A 241 -12.30 -35.36 10.36
N CYS A 242 -12.30 -35.07 9.06
CA CYS A 242 -11.11 -34.52 8.43
C CYS A 242 -10.93 -33.03 8.68
N ASP A 243 -9.67 -32.60 8.69
CA ASP A 243 -9.30 -31.20 8.82
C ASP A 243 -9.73 -30.39 7.59
N PHE A 244 -10.01 -29.12 7.83
CA PHE A 244 -10.35 -28.19 6.77
C PHE A 244 -9.46 -26.96 6.84
N PHE A 245 -8.87 -26.57 5.71
CA PHE A 245 -7.86 -25.53 5.68
C PHE A 245 -8.01 -24.57 4.50
N THR A 246 -7.47 -23.37 4.66
CA THR A 246 -7.17 -22.45 3.57
C THR A 246 -5.67 -22.16 3.57
N GLN A 247 -5.10 -21.95 2.40
CA GLN A 247 -3.68 -21.65 2.25
C GLN A 247 -3.51 -20.33 1.50
N ILE A 248 -2.74 -19.43 2.07
CA ILE A 248 -2.33 -18.15 1.48
C ILE A 248 -0.93 -18.35 0.94
N LEU A 249 -0.83 -18.36 -0.39
CA LEU A 249 0.43 -18.56 -1.09
C LEU A 249 1.17 -17.23 -1.25
N VAL A 250 2.50 -17.25 -1.39
CA VAL A 250 3.27 -16.06 -1.79
C VAL A 250 2.70 -15.39 -3.03
N SER A 251 2.26 -16.16 -4.02
CA SER A 251 1.62 -15.64 -5.23
C SER A 251 0.25 -14.97 -5.01
N ASP A 252 -0.37 -15.15 -3.84
CA ASP A 252 -1.63 -14.50 -3.48
C ASP A 252 -1.43 -13.09 -2.94
N TYR A 253 -0.23 -12.76 -2.45
CA TYR A 253 0.02 -11.48 -1.79
C TYR A 253 1.33 -10.80 -2.20
N GLN A 254 2.16 -11.39 -3.06
CA GLN A 254 3.38 -10.79 -3.58
C GLN A 254 3.36 -10.72 -5.11
N LYS A 255 3.93 -9.64 -5.64
CA LYS A 255 4.13 -9.42 -7.07
C LYS A 255 5.62 -9.33 -7.37
N ASP A 256 6.09 -10.18 -8.27
CA ASP A 256 7.42 -10.02 -8.86
C ASP A 256 7.40 -8.90 -9.91
N ILE A 257 8.25 -7.90 -9.70
CA ILE A 257 8.46 -6.77 -10.62
C ILE A 257 9.69 -6.95 -11.52
N PHE A 258 10.36 -8.11 -11.47
CA PHE A 258 11.43 -8.48 -12.39
C PHE A 258 11.09 -8.25 -13.89
N PRO A 259 9.86 -8.52 -14.39
CA PRO A 259 9.51 -8.25 -15.79
C PRO A 259 9.60 -6.77 -16.21
N GLY A 260 9.79 -5.88 -15.23
CA GLY A 260 9.99 -4.46 -15.42
C GLY A 260 8.71 -3.64 -15.27
N ILE A 261 8.87 -2.39 -14.86
CA ILE A 261 7.78 -1.41 -14.78
C ILE A 261 7.86 -0.50 -16.00
N THR A 262 6.77 -0.39 -16.74
CA THR A 262 6.68 0.53 -17.89
C THR A 262 6.15 1.88 -17.43
N VAL A 263 6.88 2.95 -17.76
CA VAL A 263 6.49 4.33 -17.49
C VAL A 263 6.46 5.12 -18.79
N LYS A 264 5.31 5.74 -19.06
CA LYS A 264 5.12 6.76 -20.08
C LYS A 264 5.49 8.10 -19.48
N LEU A 265 6.65 8.60 -19.87
CA LEU A 265 7.19 9.84 -19.37
C LEU A 265 7.24 10.87 -20.51
N GLN A 266 6.59 12.01 -20.33
CA GLN A 266 6.77 13.12 -21.26
C GLN A 266 8.06 13.85 -20.93
N GLY A 267 9.03 13.83 -21.85
CA GLY A 267 10.22 14.66 -21.74
C GLY A 267 9.80 16.12 -21.71
N ARG A 268 10.42 16.95 -20.87
CA ARG A 268 10.15 18.38 -20.90
C ARG A 268 10.80 18.95 -22.15
N VAL A 269 10.11 19.85 -22.86
CA VAL A 269 10.85 20.75 -23.74
C VAL A 269 11.70 21.57 -22.80
N PHE A 270 13.04 21.43 -22.85
CA PHE A 270 13.92 22.26 -22.04
C PHE A 270 13.72 23.72 -22.47
N SER A 271 12.83 24.39 -21.77
CA SER A 271 12.81 25.83 -21.69
C SER A 271 13.20 26.16 -20.27
N MET A 272 14.22 26.98 -20.10
CA MET A 272 14.31 27.85 -18.92
C MET A 272 13.19 28.90 -19.00
N ASP A 273 11.95 28.47 -19.28
CA ASP A 273 10.80 29.32 -19.08
C ASP A 273 10.80 29.55 -17.58
N SER A 274 11.08 30.80 -17.22
CA SER A 274 10.81 31.29 -15.90
C SER A 274 9.45 30.76 -15.45
N HIS A 275 9.36 30.19 -14.27
CA HIS A 275 8.16 29.49 -13.83
C HIS A 275 7.56 30.16 -12.60
N CYS A 276 6.25 30.00 -12.43
CA CYS A 276 5.57 30.46 -11.24
C CYS A 276 5.73 29.46 -10.09
N SER A 277 5.79 29.95 -8.86
CA SER A 277 5.66 29.15 -7.63
C SER A 277 4.35 28.37 -7.56
N ASN A 278 3.37 28.72 -8.40
CA ASN A 278 2.15 27.97 -8.63
C ASN A 278 2.11 27.53 -10.11
N ALA A 279 2.29 26.24 -10.33
CA ALA A 279 2.35 25.61 -11.66
C ALA A 279 1.08 25.78 -12.52
N SER A 280 -0.02 26.28 -11.96
CA SER A 280 -1.25 26.60 -12.71
C SER A 280 -1.10 27.86 -13.58
N TYR A 281 -0.06 28.67 -13.33
CA TYR A 281 0.19 29.91 -14.06
C TYR A 281 1.47 29.80 -14.88
N THR A 282 1.31 29.94 -16.19
CA THR A 282 2.40 29.90 -17.17
C THR A 282 2.88 31.29 -17.56
N THR A 283 2.29 32.35 -16.99
CA THR A 283 2.70 33.74 -17.22
C THR A 283 3.02 34.41 -15.89
N ARG A 284 4.03 35.30 -15.91
CA ARG A 284 4.42 36.09 -14.74
C ARG A 284 3.26 36.94 -14.21
N VAL A 285 2.47 37.52 -15.11
CA VAL A 285 1.35 38.39 -14.75
C VAL A 285 0.32 37.63 -13.93
N ASP A 286 -0.07 36.44 -14.38
CA ASP A 286 -1.06 35.62 -13.68
C ASP A 286 -0.47 35.06 -12.37
N CYS A 287 0.82 34.71 -12.39
CA CYS A 287 1.56 34.27 -11.22
C CYS A 287 1.56 35.32 -10.10
N GLU A 288 2.03 36.53 -10.39
CA GLU A 288 2.17 37.61 -9.41
C GLU A 288 0.80 38.17 -9.01
N ALA A 289 -0.17 38.21 -9.92
CA ALA A 289 -1.55 38.59 -9.60
C ALA A 289 -2.20 37.61 -8.61
N ALA A 290 -1.82 36.33 -8.66
CA ALA A 290 -2.22 35.30 -7.71
C ALA A 290 -1.33 35.22 -6.46
N GLN A 291 -0.47 36.21 -6.23
CA GLN A 291 0.53 36.24 -5.14
C GLN A 291 1.57 35.10 -5.20
N GLY A 292 1.74 34.48 -6.38
CA GLY A 292 2.83 33.57 -6.67
C GLY A 292 4.15 34.31 -6.93
N ILE A 293 5.26 33.62 -6.75
CA ILE A 293 6.61 34.14 -6.98
C ILE A 293 7.13 33.57 -8.32
N TRP A 294 7.67 34.43 -9.18
CA TRP A 294 8.22 34.03 -10.48
C TRP A 294 9.72 33.72 -10.37
N TYR A 295 10.15 32.56 -10.85
CA TYR A 295 11.46 31.97 -10.58
C TYR A 295 12.26 31.69 -11.87
N GLY A 296 13.56 32.04 -11.85
CA GLY A 296 14.57 31.69 -12.86
C GLY A 296 14.60 32.52 -14.14
N GLY A 297 15.80 32.86 -14.64
CA GLY A 297 16.00 33.46 -15.96
C GLY A 297 15.97 35.00 -16.02
N CYS A 298 15.64 35.52 -17.19
CA CYS A 298 15.68 36.96 -17.47
C CYS A 298 14.44 37.70 -16.98
N SER A 299 14.59 38.91 -16.44
CA SER A 299 13.55 39.55 -15.62
C SER A 299 12.24 39.91 -16.32
N GLU A 300 12.02 39.72 -17.62
CA GLU A 300 10.69 39.86 -18.24
C GLU A 300 10.58 39.03 -19.53
N GLY A 301 9.75 37.98 -19.52
CA GLY A 301 9.18 37.40 -20.74
C GLY A 301 7.95 38.21 -21.17
N ILE A 302 7.83 38.55 -22.45
CA ILE A 302 6.70 39.32 -22.98
C ILE A 302 5.41 38.49 -22.83
N PRO A 303 4.30 39.03 -22.27
CA PRO A 303 3.02 38.35 -22.26
C PRO A 303 2.56 38.06 -23.71
N GLY A 304 2.41 36.78 -24.07
CA GLY A 304 1.80 36.35 -25.33
C GLY A 304 2.74 36.10 -26.51
N SER A 305 4.07 36.10 -26.33
CA SER A 305 5.00 35.64 -27.37
C SER A 305 5.30 34.14 -27.19
N PRO A 306 5.30 33.32 -28.25
CA PRO A 306 6.00 32.04 -28.18
C PRO A 306 7.48 32.39 -27.97
N SER A 307 8.09 31.95 -26.87
CA SER A 307 9.51 32.21 -26.55
C SER A 307 10.38 32.04 -27.80
N PRO A 308 11.31 32.97 -28.06
CA PRO A 308 12.47 33.10 -27.22
C PRO A 308 12.80 34.56 -26.92
N SER A 309 13.61 34.83 -25.92
CA SER A 309 14.46 36.01 -26.10
C SER A 309 15.79 35.90 -25.38
N TYR A 310 15.83 35.28 -24.20
CA TYR A 310 17.07 35.25 -23.41
C TYR A 310 17.27 33.90 -22.73
N SER A 311 17.99 33.00 -23.41
CA SER A 311 18.35 31.69 -22.86
C SER A 311 19.55 31.77 -21.90
N ASN A 312 20.32 32.86 -21.97
CA ASN A 312 21.45 33.13 -21.11
C ASN A 312 21.48 34.58 -20.60
N LYS A 313 22.31 34.80 -19.59
CA LYS A 313 22.56 36.10 -18.97
C LYS A 313 23.03 37.15 -19.97
N THR A 314 23.90 36.78 -20.91
CA THR A 314 24.45 37.71 -21.90
C THR A 314 23.36 38.31 -22.78
N THR A 315 22.52 37.46 -23.37
CA THR A 315 21.39 37.91 -24.19
C THR A 315 20.39 38.70 -23.35
N CYS A 316 20.13 38.28 -22.10
CA CYS A 316 19.25 38.97 -21.16
C CYS A 316 19.71 40.41 -20.84
N GLU A 317 20.97 40.56 -20.44
CA GLU A 317 21.55 41.84 -20.05
C GLU A 317 21.75 42.76 -21.26
N ALA A 318 22.04 42.20 -22.45
CA ALA A 318 22.09 42.95 -23.71
C ALA A 318 20.75 43.64 -24.02
N ALA A 319 19.63 43.07 -23.57
CA ALA A 319 18.31 43.67 -23.67
C ALA A 319 17.93 44.57 -22.48
N SER A 320 18.90 44.96 -21.64
CA SER A 320 18.70 45.80 -20.46
C SER A 320 17.74 45.19 -19.43
N LYS A 321 17.72 43.87 -19.31
CA LYS A 321 16.95 43.13 -18.31
C LYS A 321 17.88 42.57 -17.23
N THR A 322 17.30 42.17 -16.09
CA THR A 322 18.05 41.60 -14.95
C THR A 322 18.01 40.08 -15.02
N TRP A 323 19.17 39.43 -15.00
CA TRP A 323 19.25 37.99 -14.88
C TRP A 323 19.15 37.55 -13.41
N LYS A 324 18.45 36.44 -13.14
CA LYS A 324 18.37 35.80 -11.81
C LYS A 324 18.93 34.38 -11.88
N SER A 325 20.10 34.19 -11.26
CA SER A 325 20.84 32.92 -11.28
C SER A 325 20.29 31.85 -10.33
N CYS A 326 19.46 32.20 -9.36
CA CYS A 326 18.79 31.25 -8.47
C CYS A 326 17.27 31.30 -8.66
N SER A 327 16.59 30.16 -8.54
CA SER A 327 15.12 30.15 -8.45
C SER A 327 14.65 30.95 -7.25
N LEU A 328 15.35 30.92 -6.13
CA LEU A 328 15.01 31.69 -4.93
C LEU A 328 15.63 33.09 -4.99
N ALA A 329 14.77 34.12 -4.98
CA ALA A 329 15.17 35.53 -5.20
C ALA A 329 16.16 36.11 -4.17
N VAL A 330 16.28 35.48 -3.00
CA VAL A 330 17.13 35.94 -1.88
C VAL A 330 18.58 35.51 -2.06
N TYR A 331 18.84 34.41 -2.78
CA TYR A 331 20.17 33.83 -2.90
C TYR A 331 20.82 34.21 -4.23
N THR A 332 22.07 34.65 -4.15
CA THR A 332 22.87 35.08 -5.30
C THR A 332 24.10 34.20 -5.54
N THR A 333 24.32 33.19 -4.69
CA THR A 333 25.40 32.21 -4.81
C THR A 333 24.79 30.84 -5.09
N GLN A 334 25.55 29.98 -5.75
CA GLN A 334 25.13 28.61 -6.03
C GLN A 334 24.91 27.82 -4.73
N THR A 335 25.88 27.86 -3.82
CA THR A 335 25.81 27.15 -2.54
C THR A 335 24.58 27.54 -1.73
N ASP A 336 24.33 28.83 -1.53
CA ASP A 336 23.17 29.26 -0.74
C ASP A 336 21.84 28.94 -1.46
N CYS A 337 21.83 28.99 -2.79
CA CYS A 337 20.66 28.62 -3.58
C CYS A 337 20.30 27.16 -3.37
N GLU A 338 21.27 26.26 -3.56
CA GLU A 338 21.08 24.82 -3.53
C GLU A 338 20.89 24.28 -2.09
N ASP A 339 21.60 24.84 -1.10
CA ASP A 339 21.44 24.49 0.32
C ASP A 339 20.03 24.83 0.86
N ASN A 340 19.28 25.68 0.14
CA ASN A 340 17.91 26.04 0.45
C ASN A 340 16.91 25.51 -0.58
N ASP A 341 17.23 24.39 -1.26
CA ASP A 341 16.39 23.70 -2.25
C ASP A 341 16.05 24.54 -3.51
N GLY A 342 16.83 25.58 -3.78
CA GLY A 342 16.74 26.39 -4.98
C GLY A 342 17.45 25.75 -6.17
N ILE A 343 17.00 26.07 -7.38
CA ILE A 343 17.63 25.69 -8.64
C ILE A 343 18.60 26.79 -9.05
N TRP A 344 19.88 26.43 -9.18
CA TRP A 344 20.89 27.31 -9.74
C TRP A 344 20.91 27.25 -11.27
N TYR A 345 20.49 28.35 -11.91
CA TYR A 345 20.52 28.56 -13.35
C TYR A 345 21.87 29.05 -13.87
N GLY A 346 22.75 29.54 -12.98
CA GLY A 346 24.06 30.06 -13.38
C GLY A 346 23.96 31.25 -14.33
N GLU A 347 24.64 31.17 -15.49
CA GLU A 347 24.53 32.15 -16.59
C GLU A 347 23.56 31.72 -17.71
N GLY A 348 22.79 30.65 -17.49
CA GLY A 348 21.84 30.09 -18.46
C GLY A 348 22.52 29.28 -19.56
N TYR A 349 21.81 29.05 -20.66
CA TYR A 349 22.28 28.22 -21.78
C TYR A 349 22.21 28.93 -23.13
N GLY A 350 22.91 28.38 -24.13
CA GLY A 350 22.80 28.81 -25.51
C GLY A 350 23.82 29.88 -25.91
N CYS A 351 23.63 30.45 -27.10
CA CYS A 351 24.60 31.33 -27.73
C CYS A 351 24.54 32.76 -27.19
N SER A 352 25.68 33.45 -27.11
CA SER A 352 25.74 34.89 -26.83
C SER A 352 24.98 35.72 -27.88
N ASP A 353 24.84 35.19 -29.10
CA ASP A 353 23.96 35.73 -30.14
C ASP A 353 22.67 34.88 -30.21
N ALA A 354 21.55 35.49 -29.81
CA ALA A 354 20.25 34.85 -29.76
C ALA A 354 19.71 34.38 -31.13
N ALA A 355 20.35 34.75 -32.25
CA ALA A 355 20.01 34.24 -33.57
C ALA A 355 20.33 32.74 -33.75
N TYR A 356 21.20 32.18 -32.90
CA TYR A 356 21.64 30.78 -33.01
C TYR A 356 21.19 29.95 -31.83
N SER A 357 20.62 28.78 -32.17
CA SER A 357 19.96 27.91 -31.20
C SER A 357 20.72 26.59 -30.96
N ASN A 358 21.88 26.41 -31.61
CA ASN A 358 22.79 25.29 -31.36
C ASN A 358 24.24 25.75 -31.37
N LYS A 359 25.11 25.03 -30.64
CA LYS A 359 26.52 25.38 -30.41
C LYS A 359 27.32 25.46 -31.70
N THR A 360 27.12 24.52 -32.60
CA THR A 360 27.81 24.49 -33.89
C THR A 360 27.49 25.76 -34.68
N ALA A 361 26.21 26.07 -34.90
CA ALA A 361 25.80 27.27 -35.61
C ALA A 361 26.25 28.56 -34.92
N CYS A 362 26.21 28.60 -33.58
CA CYS A 362 26.69 29.73 -32.79
C CYS A 362 28.18 30.00 -33.01
N LYS A 363 29.01 28.96 -32.91
CA LYS A 363 30.47 29.04 -33.02
C LYS A 363 30.95 29.21 -34.46
N ASP A 364 30.24 28.65 -35.43
CA ASP A 364 30.55 28.77 -36.86
C ASP A 364 30.20 30.16 -37.40
N ALA A 365 29.17 30.81 -36.83
CA ALA A 365 28.75 32.14 -37.24
C ALA A 365 29.76 33.24 -36.87
N ASP A 366 30.32 33.17 -35.66
CA ASP A 366 31.36 34.07 -35.19
C ASP A 366 32.19 33.39 -34.10
N ALA A 367 33.52 33.37 -34.26
CA ALA A 367 34.42 32.78 -33.28
C ALA A 367 34.41 33.51 -31.92
N SER A 368 33.95 34.76 -31.88
CA SER A 368 33.75 35.52 -30.65
C SER A 368 32.47 35.15 -29.90
N ASN A 369 31.55 34.43 -30.54
CA ASN A 369 30.35 33.96 -29.85
C ASN A 369 30.73 32.96 -28.76
N THR A 370 30.15 33.13 -27.57
CA THR A 370 30.23 32.16 -26.48
C THR A 370 28.98 31.29 -26.49
N TRP A 371 29.15 30.03 -26.11
CA TRP A 371 28.04 29.11 -25.94
C TRP A 371 28.09 28.59 -24.52
N ASN A 372 27.01 28.81 -23.76
CA ASN A 372 26.89 28.33 -22.40
C ASN A 372 26.18 26.97 -22.41
N SER A 373 26.89 25.92 -22.02
CA SER A 373 26.35 24.56 -21.91
C SER A 373 26.14 24.12 -20.46
N CYS A 374 26.61 24.91 -19.49
CA CYS A 374 26.63 24.58 -18.07
C CYS A 374 26.24 25.82 -17.24
N SER A 375 25.67 25.61 -16.06
CA SER A 375 25.43 26.71 -15.10
C SER A 375 26.72 27.36 -14.63
N ASP A 376 27.83 26.61 -14.61
CA ASP A 376 29.16 27.18 -14.52
C ASP A 376 29.68 27.52 -15.92
N LYS A 377 29.88 28.81 -16.17
CA LYS A 377 30.35 29.32 -17.46
C LYS A 377 31.77 28.86 -17.82
N ASP A 378 32.54 28.44 -16.83
CA ASP A 378 33.93 28.03 -17.02
C ASP A 378 34.05 26.56 -17.49
N GLU A 379 32.93 25.83 -17.52
CA GLU A 379 32.88 24.42 -17.94
C GLU A 379 32.19 24.23 -19.29
N GLU A 380 32.97 23.83 -20.30
CA GLU A 380 32.48 23.61 -21.68
C GLU A 380 32.10 22.15 -21.98
N THR A 381 32.36 21.23 -21.04
CA THR A 381 32.09 19.81 -21.18
C THR A 381 31.16 19.31 -20.09
N ARG A 382 30.33 18.31 -20.43
CA ARG A 382 29.43 17.67 -19.48
C ARG A 382 30.16 17.11 -18.25
N ALA A 383 31.27 16.42 -18.48
CA ALA A 383 32.06 15.81 -17.41
C ALA A 383 32.65 16.87 -16.47
N GLY A 384 33.11 18.00 -17.01
CA GLY A 384 33.60 19.13 -16.20
C GLY A 384 32.49 19.80 -15.40
N CYS A 385 31.35 20.06 -16.05
CA CYS A 385 30.17 20.65 -15.41
C CYS A 385 29.63 19.81 -14.24
N GLU A 386 29.52 18.49 -14.43
CA GLU A 386 29.03 17.56 -13.39
C GLU A 386 30.06 17.33 -12.27
N ALA A 387 31.34 17.69 -12.49
CA ALA A 387 32.43 17.53 -11.54
C ALA A 387 32.63 18.74 -10.60
N THR A 388 31.93 19.86 -10.82
CA THR A 388 32.03 21.02 -9.92
C THR A 388 31.50 20.67 -8.52
N THR A 389 31.90 21.43 -7.50
CA THR A 389 31.42 21.25 -6.11
C THR A 389 30.89 22.57 -5.56
N PRO A 390 29.56 22.72 -5.42
CA PRO A 390 28.52 21.75 -5.80
C PRO A 390 28.42 21.56 -7.32
N ALA A 391 27.82 20.47 -7.78
CA ALA A 391 27.80 20.19 -9.22
C ALA A 391 26.83 21.10 -9.95
N SER A 392 27.32 21.60 -11.07
CA SER A 392 26.62 22.49 -11.93
C SER A 392 25.65 21.74 -12.83
N ASN A 393 24.61 22.46 -13.25
CA ASN A 393 23.59 21.94 -14.13
C ASN A 393 24.08 22.03 -15.57
N TRP A 394 24.22 20.89 -16.23
CA TRP A 394 24.45 20.84 -17.67
C TRP A 394 23.14 21.07 -18.43
N PHE A 395 23.17 22.02 -19.37
CA PHE A 395 22.08 22.44 -20.26
C PHE A 395 22.33 22.08 -21.74
N GLY A 396 23.57 21.71 -22.08
CA GLY A 396 23.96 21.18 -23.39
C GLY A 396 24.14 22.14 -24.54
N ASP A 397 24.15 21.56 -25.74
CA ASP A 397 24.74 22.12 -26.96
C ASP A 397 23.70 22.46 -28.05
N GLY A 398 22.38 22.38 -27.79
CA GLY A 398 21.35 22.88 -28.73
C GLY A 398 19.87 22.65 -28.33
N VAL A 399 18.92 23.26 -29.08
CA VAL A 399 17.46 23.08 -28.92
C VAL A 399 17.00 21.69 -29.33
N ALA A 400 16.35 20.99 -28.40
CA ALA A 400 15.72 19.67 -28.54
C ALA A 400 16.70 18.51 -28.80
N GLY A 401 16.76 17.58 -27.84
CA GLY A 401 17.55 16.35 -27.97
C GLY A 401 18.55 16.10 -26.84
N GLU A 402 18.53 16.91 -25.77
CA GLU A 402 19.25 16.55 -24.55
C GLU A 402 18.72 15.23 -24.02
N SER A 403 19.63 14.25 -23.91
CA SER A 403 19.30 12.92 -23.43
C SER A 403 19.65 12.82 -21.95
N ARG A 404 18.66 12.64 -21.07
CA ARG A 404 18.88 12.47 -19.63
C ARG A 404 18.71 11.02 -19.22
N LEU A 405 19.64 10.53 -18.41
CA LEU A 405 19.48 9.26 -17.73
C LEU A 405 18.53 9.47 -16.57
N VAL A 406 17.42 8.74 -16.59
CA VAL A 406 16.46 8.70 -15.50
C VAL A 406 16.46 7.32 -14.90
N CYS A 407 16.01 7.27 -13.66
CA CYS A 407 15.95 6.04 -12.93
C CYS A 407 14.73 6.07 -11.99
N LEU A 408 14.15 4.90 -11.72
CA LEU A 408 12.93 4.78 -10.91
C LEU A 408 13.30 4.36 -9.48
N ARG A 409 12.57 4.84 -8.47
CA ARG A 409 12.53 4.21 -7.15
C ARG A 409 11.12 3.73 -6.88
N VAL A 410 11.02 2.54 -6.30
CA VAL A 410 9.75 1.98 -5.83
C VAL A 410 9.84 1.81 -4.33
N TYR A 411 9.07 2.61 -3.60
CA TYR A 411 8.91 2.53 -2.16
C TYR A 411 7.75 1.60 -1.84
N HIS A 412 8.00 0.60 -0.99
CA HIS A 412 6.95 -0.28 -0.48
C HIS A 412 7.17 -0.58 0.98
N TYR A 413 6.09 -0.85 1.70
CA TYR A 413 6.18 -1.26 3.10
C TYR A 413 6.39 -2.78 3.16
N SER A 414 7.37 -3.20 3.92
CA SER A 414 7.72 -4.59 4.10
C SER A 414 8.23 -4.77 5.52
N ASN A 415 7.50 -5.58 6.28
CA ASN A 415 8.03 -6.13 7.54
C ASN A 415 8.60 -5.07 8.51
N GLY A 416 7.86 -3.97 8.70
CA GLY A 416 8.23 -2.92 9.66
C GLY A 416 9.13 -1.82 9.11
N SER A 417 9.55 -1.93 7.87
CA SER A 417 10.40 -0.96 7.18
C SER A 417 9.79 -0.52 5.85
N ILE A 418 10.20 0.66 5.40
CA ILE A 418 9.94 1.11 4.04
C ILE A 418 11.17 0.76 3.23
N ASP A 419 11.00 -0.22 2.36
CA ASP A 419 12.04 -0.69 1.48
C ASP A 419 11.97 0.07 0.16
N THR A 420 13.14 0.27 -0.45
CA THR A 420 13.28 0.95 -1.74
C THR A 420 13.89 0.00 -2.75
N LEU A 421 13.13 -0.33 -3.79
CA LEU A 421 13.65 -1.10 -4.93
C LEU A 421 14.14 -0.15 -6.01
N ILE A 422 15.34 -0.45 -6.51
CA ILE A 422 16.04 0.32 -7.55
C ILE A 422 16.24 -0.60 -8.77
N PRO A 423 15.81 -0.18 -9.98
CA PRO A 423 16.05 -0.90 -11.22
C PRO A 423 17.55 -1.06 -11.52
N THR A 424 17.89 -2.09 -12.29
CA THR A 424 19.24 -2.25 -12.88
C THR A 424 19.38 -1.46 -14.19
N SER A 425 18.27 -1.20 -14.87
CA SER A 425 18.23 -0.41 -16.11
C SER A 425 18.15 1.09 -15.82
N THR A 426 18.79 1.88 -16.67
CA THR A 426 18.77 3.35 -16.60
C THR A 426 18.39 3.91 -17.97
N PRO A 427 17.09 3.93 -18.30
CA PRO A 427 16.65 4.36 -19.61
C PRO A 427 16.90 5.86 -19.79
N VAL A 428 17.07 6.24 -21.06
CA VAL A 428 17.34 7.62 -21.47
C VAL A 428 16.05 8.26 -21.93
N ILE A 429 15.78 9.48 -21.48
CA ILE A 429 14.71 10.34 -22.02
C ILE A 429 15.31 11.42 -22.88
N TYR A 430 14.55 11.89 -23.86
CA TYR A 430 14.88 13.10 -24.60
C TYR A 430 14.00 14.24 -24.13
N GLU A 431 14.62 15.37 -23.87
CA GLU A 431 13.94 16.60 -23.43
C GLU A 431 13.40 17.38 -24.64
N ASP A 432 12.52 16.73 -25.40
CA ASP A 432 11.97 17.19 -26.68
C ASP A 432 10.44 17.44 -26.64
N GLY A 433 9.81 17.29 -25.47
CA GLY A 433 8.36 17.39 -25.33
C GLY A 433 7.60 16.11 -25.70
N ALA A 434 8.29 15.07 -26.20
CA ALA A 434 7.67 13.83 -26.64
C ALA A 434 7.43 12.88 -25.47
N ILE A 435 6.46 11.96 -25.65
CA ILE A 435 6.19 10.88 -24.70
C ILE A 435 7.11 9.71 -24.99
N HIS A 436 7.93 9.35 -24.02
CA HIS A 436 8.83 8.19 -24.04
C HIS A 436 8.20 7.02 -23.28
N ASN A 437 8.25 5.82 -23.85
CA ASN A 437 7.85 4.59 -23.16
C ASN A 437 9.11 3.93 -22.59
N LEU A 438 9.36 4.14 -21.31
CA LEU A 438 10.53 3.61 -20.62
C LEU A 438 10.17 2.30 -19.93
N VAL A 439 11.07 1.32 -19.99
CA VAL A 439 10.96 0.09 -19.21
C VAL A 439 12.09 0.09 -18.18
N PHE A 440 11.72 -0.07 -16.92
CA PHE A 440 12.65 -0.18 -15.81
C PHE A 440 12.75 -1.63 -15.35
N ASP A 441 13.86 -2.30 -15.68
CA ASP A 441 14.14 -3.69 -15.33
C ASP A 441 14.68 -3.80 -13.90
N PHE A 442 14.19 -4.78 -13.16
CA PHE A 442 14.59 -5.02 -11.77
C PHE A 442 15.43 -6.30 -11.64
N PRO A 443 16.22 -6.46 -10.57
CA PRO A 443 16.85 -7.74 -10.27
C PRO A 443 15.84 -8.88 -10.15
N VAL A 444 16.26 -10.11 -10.41
CA VAL A 444 15.44 -11.31 -10.16
C VAL A 444 14.97 -11.36 -8.70
N ASN A 445 13.75 -11.83 -8.47
CA ASN A 445 13.12 -11.87 -7.15
C ASN A 445 12.90 -10.49 -6.50
N SER A 446 12.67 -9.45 -7.31
CA SER A 446 12.22 -8.15 -6.81
C SER A 446 10.74 -8.23 -6.47
N LEU A 447 10.43 -8.67 -5.25
CA LEU A 447 9.08 -8.94 -4.80
C LEU A 447 8.52 -7.76 -4.01
N ILE A 448 7.32 -7.31 -4.39
CA ILE A 448 6.55 -6.29 -3.66
C ILE A 448 5.29 -6.93 -3.08
N LYS A 449 4.95 -6.60 -1.84
CA LYS A 449 3.70 -7.05 -1.20
C LYS A 449 2.50 -6.34 -1.84
N THR A 450 1.35 -7.01 -1.87
CA THR A 450 0.07 -6.40 -2.23
C THR A 450 -0.15 -5.20 -1.34
N GLY A 451 -0.63 -4.10 -1.90
CA GLY A 451 -0.69 -2.87 -1.13
C GLY A 451 -0.61 -1.63 -2.00
N GLU A 452 -0.61 -0.49 -1.32
CA GLU A 452 -0.12 0.75 -1.88
C GLU A 452 1.41 0.71 -1.93
N ALA A 453 1.97 1.11 -3.06
CA ALA A 453 3.38 1.43 -3.19
C ALA A 453 3.51 2.87 -3.73
N ARG A 454 4.66 3.48 -3.57
CA ARG A 454 4.94 4.81 -4.11
C ARG A 454 6.07 4.70 -5.10
N ILE A 455 5.96 5.38 -6.22
CA ILE A 455 7.02 5.44 -7.21
C ILE A 455 7.44 6.87 -7.47
N ALA A 456 8.73 7.06 -7.70
CA ALA A 456 9.24 8.32 -8.19
C ALA A 456 10.34 8.10 -9.19
N ILE A 457 10.37 8.95 -10.21
CA ILE A 457 11.48 9.02 -11.16
C ILE A 457 12.49 10.01 -10.59
N TYR A 458 13.77 9.76 -10.80
CA TYR A 458 14.88 10.59 -10.36
C TYR A 458 15.86 10.77 -11.50
N TYR A 459 16.62 11.87 -11.45
CA TYR A 459 17.80 11.99 -12.28
C TYR A 459 18.87 11.00 -11.80
N GLN A 460 19.51 10.32 -12.74
CA GLN A 460 20.71 9.56 -12.41
C GLN A 460 21.93 10.49 -12.41
N ARG A 461 22.76 10.41 -11.37
CA ARG A 461 24.02 11.14 -11.27
C ARG A 461 25.18 10.16 -11.08
N GLY A 462 26.07 10.10 -12.07
CA GLY A 462 27.23 9.20 -12.07
C GLY A 462 26.90 7.71 -12.24
N VAL A 463 27.92 6.87 -12.07
CA VAL A 463 27.86 5.39 -12.24
C VAL A 463 27.15 4.67 -11.09
N ASP A 464 26.88 5.37 -9.98
CA ASP A 464 26.45 4.80 -8.70
C ASP A 464 24.91 4.69 -8.51
N GLY A 465 24.12 4.90 -9.56
CA GLY A 465 22.67 4.65 -9.57
C GLY A 465 21.80 5.79 -9.03
N CYS A 466 20.52 5.49 -8.76
CA CYS A 466 19.48 6.42 -8.27
C CYS A 466 19.77 7.01 -6.89
N LYS A 467 20.82 7.82 -6.73
CA LYS A 467 21.19 8.40 -5.43
C LYS A 467 20.74 9.84 -5.25
N THR A 468 20.23 10.50 -6.30
CA THR A 468 19.68 11.85 -6.15
C THR A 468 18.40 11.80 -5.30
N THR A 469 18.19 12.80 -4.46
CA THR A 469 16.95 12.99 -3.69
C THR A 469 15.93 13.84 -4.45
N ILE A 470 16.35 14.44 -5.58
CA ILE A 470 15.55 15.34 -6.39
C ILE A 470 14.75 14.50 -7.40
N PRO A 471 13.42 14.41 -7.25
CA PRO A 471 12.59 13.66 -8.18
C PRO A 471 12.61 14.32 -9.57
N TYR A 472 12.26 13.57 -10.60
CA TYR A 472 12.12 14.04 -11.97
C TYR A 472 10.65 14.07 -12.35
N PRO A 473 10.11 15.22 -12.75
CA PRO A 473 10.69 16.55 -12.62
C PRO A 473 10.80 16.98 -11.15
N TRP A 474 11.61 18.00 -10.83
CA TRP A 474 11.97 18.39 -9.46
C TRP A 474 10.79 18.71 -8.52
N GLU A 475 9.61 19.04 -9.06
CA GLU A 475 8.37 19.27 -8.29
C GLU A 475 7.50 18.02 -8.11
N SER A 476 7.89 16.90 -8.73
CA SER A 476 7.07 15.69 -8.71
C SER A 476 7.14 15.00 -7.35
N LYS A 477 5.96 14.68 -6.81
CA LYS A 477 5.86 13.85 -5.61
C LYS A 477 5.77 12.39 -6.02
N PRO A 478 6.25 11.46 -5.19
CA PRO A 478 6.05 10.06 -5.45
C PRO A 478 4.56 9.72 -5.66
N GLN A 479 4.25 9.14 -6.81
CA GLN A 479 2.89 8.80 -7.19
C GLN A 479 2.47 7.47 -6.54
N PRO A 480 1.24 7.38 -6.01
CA PRO A 480 0.70 6.12 -5.53
C PRO A 480 0.48 5.17 -6.70
N ILE A 481 0.91 3.93 -6.53
CA ILE A 481 0.52 2.82 -7.37
C ILE A 481 -0.03 1.71 -6.51
N THR A 482 -0.92 0.93 -7.11
CA THR A 482 -1.64 -0.13 -6.42
C THR A 482 -1.18 -1.46 -7.00
N ILE A 483 -0.56 -2.30 -6.17
CA ILE A 483 0.06 -3.56 -6.60
C ILE A 483 -0.89 -4.72 -6.34
N TYR A 484 -1.23 -5.45 -7.40
CA TYR A 484 -1.97 -6.71 -7.31
C TYR A 484 -1.10 -7.88 -7.81
N PRO A 485 -0.98 -8.98 -7.06
CA PRO A 485 -0.18 -10.14 -7.43
C PRO A 485 -0.55 -10.74 -8.78
N ARG A 486 -1.86 -10.81 -9.05
CA ARG A 486 -2.43 -11.53 -10.21
C ARG A 486 -2.80 -10.64 -11.40
N THR A 487 -2.46 -9.35 -11.38
CA THR A 487 -2.64 -8.47 -12.54
C THR A 487 -1.32 -8.24 -13.26
N SER A 488 -1.37 -7.77 -14.51
CA SER A 488 -0.20 -7.15 -15.13
C SER A 488 0.23 -5.93 -14.32
N LEU A 489 1.53 -5.61 -14.37
CA LEU A 489 2.01 -4.36 -13.80
C LEU A 489 1.38 -3.18 -14.55
N PRO A 490 0.99 -2.11 -13.84
CA PRO A 490 0.41 -0.94 -14.49
C PRO A 490 1.44 -0.24 -15.37
N VAL A 491 0.98 0.31 -16.50
CA VAL A 491 1.73 1.34 -17.21
C VAL A 491 1.46 2.65 -16.49
N ILE A 492 2.49 3.26 -15.93
CA ILE A 492 2.38 4.53 -15.24
C ILE A 492 2.49 5.65 -16.26
N ASN A 493 1.58 6.63 -16.21
CA ASN A 493 1.76 7.89 -16.93
C ASN A 493 2.33 8.90 -15.94
N TRP A 494 3.53 9.39 -16.24
CA TRP A 494 4.29 10.27 -15.38
C TRP A 494 4.40 11.68 -15.95
#